data_AF-A0AAV0WML9-F1
#
_entry.id   AF-A0AAV0WML9-F1
#
_cell.length_a   1.000
_cell.length_b   1.000
_cell.length_c   1.000
_cell.angle_alpha   90.00
_cell.angle_beta   90.00
_cell.angle_gamma   90.00
#
_symmetry.space_group_name_H-M   'P 1'
#
loop_
_entity.id
_entity.type
_entity.pdbx_description
1 polymer ?
#
loop_
_entity_poly.entity_id
_entity_poly.type
_entity_poly.pdbx_seq_one_letter_code
_entity_poly.pdbx_strand_id
1 'polypeptide(L)'
;MLEQLSKEFENRFQDFKSHMTSFRLIENPFLSDENNVHETVQLELIDLKTNNHLKDLYKDITDKNTDLIHFYKTLTDDFPKIKELSMRIFTLFGSTVLLIFANKRFHA
;
A
#
# COMPACT_ATOMS: atom_id res chain seq x y z
N MET A 1 16.78 20.65 19.75
CA MET A 1 16.00 21.12 18.58
C MET A 1 15.84 20.02 17.53
N LEU A 2 16.91 19.41 17.02
CA LEU A 2 16.82 18.29 16.06
C LEU A 2 16.19 17.02 16.66
N GLU A 3 16.49 16.70 17.92
CA GLU A 3 15.90 15.54 18.61
C GLU A 3 14.39 15.65 18.80
N GLN A 4 13.89 16.85 19.12
CA GLN A 4 12.45 17.11 19.23
C GLN A 4 11.76 16.95 17.87
N LEU A 5 12.38 17.46 16.80
CA LEU A 5 11.85 17.30 15.45
C LEU A 5 11.80 15.83 15.02
N SER A 6 12.86 15.06 15.32
CA SER A 6 12.91 13.63 15.04
C SER A 6 11.83 12.86 15.80
N LYS A 7 11.60 13.20 17.07
CA LYS A 7 10.58 12.56 17.90
C LYS A 7 9.17 12.89 17.44
N GLU A 8 8.91 14.14 17.04
CA GLU A 8 7.64 14.55 16.42
C GLU A 8 7.40 13.83 15.10
N PHE A 9 8.45 13.64 14.30
CA PHE A 9 8.38 12.85 13.08
C PHE A 9 8.02 11.40 13.41
N GLU A 10 8.77 10.75 14.29
CA GLU A 10 8.47 9.38 14.68
C GLU A 10 7.07 9.21 15.23
N ASN A 11 6.60 10.12 16.09
CA ASN A 11 5.24 10.09 16.63
C ASN A 11 4.18 10.23 15.53
N ARG A 12 4.34 11.17 14.59
CA ARG A 12 3.42 11.34 13.46
C ARG A 12 3.43 10.16 12.50
N PHE A 13 4.54 9.44 12.40
CA PHE A 13 4.69 8.27 11.54
C PHE A 13 4.56 6.93 12.29
N GLN A 14 4.22 6.91 13.58
CA GLN A 14 3.97 5.67 14.33
C GLN A 14 2.82 4.89 13.69
N ASP A 15 1.75 5.57 13.27
CA ASP A 15 0.63 4.95 12.58
C ASP A 15 1.04 4.36 11.22
N PHE A 16 2.10 4.86 10.58
CA PHE A 16 2.62 4.25 9.36
C PHE A 16 3.36 2.95 9.65
N LYS A 17 4.04 2.84 10.80
CA LYS A 17 4.70 1.61 11.24
C LYS A 17 3.69 0.48 11.44
N SER A 18 2.48 0.77 11.93
CA SER A 18 1.42 -0.24 12.09
C SER A 18 0.85 -0.74 10.75
N HIS A 19 0.98 0.03 9.67
CA HIS A 19 0.57 -0.35 8.32
C HIS A 19 1.73 -0.87 7.46
N MET A 20 2.95 -1.01 8.01
CA MET A 20 4.15 -1.39 7.24
C MET A 20 4.00 -2.73 6.52
N THR A 21 3.36 -3.70 7.17
CA THR A 21 3.03 -5.00 6.55
C THR A 21 2.10 -4.81 5.35
N SER A 22 1.07 -3.98 5.48
CA SER A 22 0.14 -3.67 4.38
C SER A 22 0.83 -2.91 3.25
N PHE A 23 1.76 -2.00 3.56
CA PHE A 23 2.56 -1.31 2.53
C PHE A 23 3.40 -2.30 1.73
N ARG A 24 4.10 -3.22 2.39
CA ARG A 24 4.90 -4.26 1.71
C ARG A 24 4.04 -5.19 0.87
N LEU A 25 2.85 -5.56 1.36
CA LEU A 25 1.86 -6.32 0.61
C LEU A 25 1.46 -5.60 -0.68
N ILE A 26 1.08 -4.33 -0.57
CA ILE A 26 0.63 -3.56 -1.72
C ILE A 26 1.78 -3.23 -2.67
N GLU A 27 2.98 -2.99 -2.16
CA GLU A 27 4.19 -2.78 -2.97
C GLU A 27 4.52 -4.01 -3.81
N ASN A 28 4.50 -5.21 -3.21
CA ASN A 28 4.71 -6.46 -3.93
C ASN A 28 3.99 -7.63 -3.26
N PRO A 29 2.80 -8.03 -3.77
CA PRO A 29 2.03 -9.10 -3.17
C PRO A 29 2.69 -10.48 -3.42
N PHE A 30 3.51 -10.62 -4.47
CA PHE A 30 4.17 -11.87 -4.82
C PHE A 30 5.40 -12.19 -3.96
N LEU A 31 5.99 -11.18 -3.30
CA LEU A 31 7.10 -11.36 -2.34
C LEU A 31 6.66 -11.27 -0.88
N SER A 32 5.38 -11.01 -0.63
CA SER A 32 4.86 -10.86 0.72
C SER A 32 4.66 -12.21 1.41
N ASP A 33 4.92 -12.24 2.72
CA ASP A 33 4.73 -13.42 3.56
C ASP A 33 3.30 -13.50 4.06
N GLU A 34 2.57 -14.51 3.60
CA GLU A 34 1.20 -14.81 4.00
C GLU A 34 1.04 -15.04 5.50
N ASN A 35 2.08 -15.42 6.24
CA ASN A 35 1.98 -15.64 7.70
C ASN A 35 2.00 -14.34 8.49
N ASN A 36 2.44 -13.24 7.88
CA ASN A 36 2.59 -11.95 8.53
C ASN A 36 1.44 -10.98 8.22
N VAL A 37 0.41 -11.41 7.48
CA VAL A 37 -0.73 -10.57 7.09
C VAL A 37 -1.98 -10.91 7.91
N HIS A 38 -2.96 -10.01 7.92
CA HIS A 38 -4.23 -10.25 8.61
C HIS A 38 -4.99 -11.42 7.97
N GLU A 39 -5.63 -12.26 8.78
CA GLU A 39 -6.34 -13.49 8.33
C GLU A 39 -7.35 -13.21 7.21
N THR A 40 -8.03 -12.06 7.27
CA THR A 40 -9.02 -11.67 6.25
C THR A 40 -8.43 -11.40 4.86
N VAL A 41 -7.10 -11.18 4.76
CA VAL A 41 -6.39 -10.93 3.50
C VAL A 41 -5.51 -12.13 3.13
N GLN A 42 -5.16 -12.98 4.10
CA GLN A 42 -4.25 -14.11 3.94
C GLN A 42 -4.70 -15.07 2.83
N LEU A 43 -5.98 -15.46 2.81
CA LEU A 43 -6.51 -16.38 1.80
C LEU A 43 -6.45 -15.78 0.40
N GLU A 44 -6.92 -14.54 0.23
CA GLU A 44 -6.84 -13.85 -1.05
C GLU A 44 -5.38 -13.68 -1.53
N LEU A 45 -4.43 -13.50 -0.61
CA LEU A 45 -3.02 -13.37 -0.95
C LEU A 45 -2.45 -14.69 -1.48
N ILE A 46 -2.84 -15.82 -0.90
CA ILE A 46 -2.46 -17.15 -1.37
C ILE A 46 -3.03 -17.38 -2.77
N ASP A 47 -4.32 -17.10 -2.97
CA ASP A 47 -4.99 -17.26 -4.26
C ASP A 47 -4.36 -16.35 -5.34
N LEU A 48 -4.03 -15.12 -4.99
CA LEU A 48 -3.37 -14.18 -5.88
C LEU A 48 -1.97 -14.66 -6.26
N LYS A 49 -1.18 -15.15 -5.28
CA LYS A 49 0.19 -15.65 -5.52
C LYS A 49 0.24 -16.91 -6.38
N THR A 50 -0.82 -17.72 -6.35
CA THR A 50 -0.93 -18.94 -7.18
C THR A 50 -1.47 -18.66 -8.59
N ASN A 51 -2.00 -17.47 -8.83
CA ASN A 51 -2.49 -17.06 -10.14
C ASN A 51 -1.36 -16.55 -11.05
N ASN A 52 -0.88 -17.43 -11.94
CA ASN A 52 0.19 -17.10 -12.89
C ASN A 52 -0.18 -15.94 -13.83
N HIS A 53 -1.44 -15.81 -14.23
CA HIS A 53 -1.88 -14.72 -15.11
C HIS A 53 -1.74 -13.35 -14.42
N LEU A 54 -2.14 -13.27 -13.15
CA LEU A 54 -1.96 -12.04 -12.35
C LEU A 54 -0.49 -11.74 -12.10
N LYS A 55 0.34 -12.77 -11.92
CA LYS A 55 1.80 -12.60 -11.77
C LYS A 55 2.45 -12.02 -13.02
N ASP A 56 2.09 -12.53 -14.19
CA ASP A 56 2.59 -12.03 -15.47
C ASP A 56 2.09 -10.59 -15.72
N LEU A 57 0.83 -10.31 -15.40
CA LEU A 57 0.26 -8.95 -15.50
C LEU A 57 0.99 -7.96 -14.57
N TYR A 58 1.24 -8.36 -13.32
CA TYR A 58 1.99 -7.54 -12.39
C TYR A 58 3.39 -7.23 -12.92
N LYS A 59 4.10 -8.26 -13.41
CA LYS A 59 5.44 -8.11 -13.97
C LYS A 59 5.45 -7.18 -15.19
N ASP A 60 4.48 -7.33 -16.09
CA ASP A 60 4.34 -6.46 -17.26
C ASP A 60 4.16 -4.98 -16.86
N ILE A 61 3.32 -4.71 -15.84
CA ILE A 61 3.11 -3.37 -15.30
C ILE A 61 4.39 -2.82 -14.66
N THR A 62 5.11 -3.62 -13.87
CA THR A 62 6.36 -3.17 -13.22
C THR A 62 7.49 -2.96 -14.22
N ASP A 63 7.65 -3.86 -15.21
CA ASP A 63 8.70 -3.77 -16.23
C ASP A 63 8.48 -2.54 -17.14
N LYS A 64 7.21 -2.20 -17.41
CA LYS A 64 6.82 -0.99 -18.15
C LYS A 64 6.82 0.28 -17.29
N ASN A 65 7.17 0.18 -16.00
CA ASN A 65 7.10 1.27 -15.02
C ASN A 65 5.75 2.01 -15.05
N THR A 66 4.67 1.22 -15.16
CA THR A 66 3.28 1.71 -15.19
C THR A 66 2.72 1.81 -13.77
N ASP A 67 1.66 2.59 -13.60
CA ASP A 67 1.01 2.82 -12.31
C ASP A 67 0.51 1.52 -11.67
N LEU A 68 1.04 1.19 -10.48
CA LEU A 68 0.67 0.04 -9.68
C LEU A 68 -0.82 0.07 -9.27
N ILE A 69 -1.44 1.25 -9.19
CA ILE A 69 -2.88 1.40 -8.97
C ILE A 69 -3.67 0.72 -10.10
N HIS A 70 -3.14 0.70 -11.32
CA HIS A 70 -3.80 0.04 -12.45
C HIS A 70 -3.91 -1.47 -12.22
N PHE A 71 -2.83 -2.12 -11.74
CA PHE A 71 -2.85 -3.55 -11.39
C PHE A 71 -3.96 -3.86 -10.37
N TYR A 72 -4.05 -3.11 -9.28
CA TYR A 72 -5.06 -3.36 -8.27
C TYR A 72 -6.50 -3.07 -8.74
N LYS A 73 -6.66 -2.20 -9.74
CA LYS A 73 -7.97 -1.96 -10.39
C LYS A 73 -8.41 -3.11 -11.27
N THR A 74 -7.49 -3.88 -11.87
CA THR A 74 -7.84 -5.01 -12.74
C THR A 74 -8.21 -6.27 -11.96
N LEU A 75 -7.94 -6.32 -10.65
CA LEU A 75 -8.40 -7.43 -9.79
C LEU A 75 -9.92 -7.58 -9.86
N THR A 76 -10.37 -8.81 -10.09
CA THR A 76 -11.77 -9.23 -10.12
C THR A 76 -12.39 -9.16 -8.72
N ASP A 77 -13.71 -9.40 -8.65
CA ASP A 77 -14.44 -9.44 -7.38
C ASP A 77 -14.06 -10.66 -6.50
N ASP A 78 -13.13 -11.50 -6.95
CA ASP A 78 -12.54 -12.61 -6.19
C ASP A 78 -11.48 -12.14 -5.17
N PHE A 79 -10.97 -10.91 -5.30
CA PHE A 79 -9.97 -10.31 -4.40
C PHE A 79 -10.45 -9.02 -3.72
N PRO A 80 -11.64 -9.01 -3.08
CA PRO A 80 -12.24 -7.79 -2.56
C PRO A 80 -11.42 -7.17 -1.42
N LYS A 81 -10.79 -7.97 -0.55
CA LYS A 81 -10.02 -7.47 0.60
C LYS A 81 -8.67 -6.90 0.20
N ILE A 82 -7.97 -7.52 -0.74
CA ILE A 82 -6.74 -6.97 -1.30
C ILE A 82 -7.03 -5.68 -2.05
N LYS A 83 -8.11 -5.64 -2.83
CA LYS A 83 -8.53 -4.43 -3.55
C LYS A 83 -8.88 -3.30 -2.59
N GLU A 84 -9.69 -3.56 -1.55
CA GLU A 84 -10.01 -2.60 -0.49
C GLU A 84 -8.74 -2.08 0.20
N LEU A 85 -7.84 -2.99 0.60
CA LEU A 85 -6.59 -2.65 1.26
C LEU A 85 -5.71 -1.75 0.37
N SER A 86 -5.59 -2.07 -0.92
CA SER A 86 -4.81 -1.29 -1.89
C SER A 86 -5.35 0.15 -1.99
N MET A 87 -6.66 0.32 -2.09
CA MET A 87 -7.28 1.64 -2.21
C MET A 87 -7.08 2.47 -0.96
N ARG A 88 -7.18 1.83 0.23
CA ARG A 88 -6.88 2.48 1.50
C ARG A 88 -5.42 2.95 1.54
N ILE A 89 -4.47 2.11 1.16
CA ILE A 89 -3.04 2.44 1.12
C ILE A 89 -2.75 3.59 0.15
N PHE A 90 -3.28 3.54 -1.08
CA PHE A 90 -3.10 4.64 -2.05
C PHE A 90 -3.75 5.96 -1.58
N THR A 91 -4.90 5.89 -0.91
CA THR A 91 -5.59 7.07 -0.37
C THR A 91 -4.83 7.69 0.80
N LEU A 92 -4.17 6.89 1.65
CA LEU A 92 -3.32 7.40 2.72
C LEU A 92 -2.25 8.32 2.15
N PHE A 93 -1.55 7.93 1.09
CA PHE A 93 -0.55 8.80 0.45
C PHE A 93 -1.14 10.06 -0.19
N GLY A 94 -2.32 9.96 -0.82
CA GLY A 94 -3.04 11.13 -1.33
C GLY A 94 -3.38 12.14 -0.23
N SER A 95 -3.79 11.65 0.95
CA SER A 95 -4.10 12.49 2.10
C SER A 95 -2.85 13.13 2.72
N THR A 96 -1.71 12.44 2.77
CA THR A 96 -0.44 13.01 3.26
C THR A 96 0.05 14.13 2.35
N VAL A 97 -0.07 13.96 1.03
CA VAL A 97 0.25 15.00 0.05
C VAL A 97 -0.70 16.19 0.20
N LEU A 98 -2.01 15.95 0.31
CA LEU A 98 -3.00 17.00 0.56
C LEU A 98 -2.78 17.72 1.91
N LEU A 99 -2.37 17.02 2.97
CA LEU A 99 -2.03 17.59 4.28
C LEU A 99 -0.75 18.44 4.23
N ILE A 100 0.25 18.02 3.45
CA ILE A 100 1.47 18.81 3.18
C ILE A 100 1.10 20.09 2.42
N PHE A 101 0.24 20.01 1.41
CA PHE A 101 -0.24 21.18 0.67
C PHE A 101 -1.18 22.08 1.50
N ALA A 102 -2.03 21.51 2.34
CA ALA A 102 -2.91 22.26 3.23
C ALA A 102 -2.11 23.05 4.28
N ASN A 103 -1.07 22.45 4.88
CA ASN A 103 -0.21 23.16 5.84
C ASN A 103 0.59 24.32 5.21
N LYS A 104 0.92 24.24 3.91
CA LYS A 104 1.52 25.38 3.19
C LYS A 104 0.54 26.53 2.94
N ARG A 105 -0.78 26.30 3.02
CA ARG A 105 -1.81 27.33 2.76
C ARG A 105 -2.25 28.11 4.00
N PHE A 106 -1.88 27.68 5.22
CA PHE A 106 -2.21 28.40 6.46
C PHE A 106 -1.11 29.35 6.95
N HIS A 107 0.01 29.45 6.23
CA HIS A 107 1.12 30.38 6.50
C HIS A 107 1.35 31.38 5.35
N ALA A 108 0.31 31.69 4.57
CA ALA A 108 0.32 32.77 3.56
C ALA A 108 -0.68 33.86 3.95
#